data_AF-A0A9E5ZYS5-F1
#
_entry.id   AF-A0A9E5ZYS5-F1
#
_cell.length_a   1.000
_cell.length_b   1.000
_cell.length_c   1.000
_cell.angle_alpha   90.00
_cell.angle_beta   90.00
_cell.angle_gamma   90.00
#
_symmetry.space_group_name_H-M   'P 1'
#
loop_
_entity.id
_entity.type
_entity.pdbx_description
1 polymer ?
#
loop_
_entity_poly.entity_id
_entity_poly.type
_entity_poly.pdbx_seq_one_letter_code
_entity_poly.pdbx_strand_id
1 'polypeptide(L)'
;MIYILYASALSSLIYGLFFCNSAPSTARVLVKIGATALLTGWAYAAGAPVLIVAALAFSTLGDGFLGAGEDKYLLPGMAAFFIAHAAYVPLFWEHTAETRNLPILAIQITVTIAGALFLRSLLPWMEKAMRLPVAAYAIIILLMVNAALRLDPVLWLAAIGAIAFAASDTILAIELFRLKSDAPIKRVTARAVWFLYYGGQAAIAWAFAHAAI
;
A
#
# COMPACT_ATOMS: atom_id res chain seq x y z
N MET A 1 21.61 -2.83 11.56
CA MET A 1 20.17 -2.98 11.26
C MET A 1 19.50 -1.64 10.99
N ILE A 2 19.48 -0.71 11.96
CA ILE A 2 18.80 0.59 11.83
C ILE A 2 19.27 1.45 10.64
N TYR A 3 20.54 1.37 10.26
CA TYR A 3 21.08 2.09 9.10
C TYR A 3 20.41 1.70 7.76
N ILE A 4 19.89 0.46 7.63
CA ILE A 4 19.17 0.02 6.43
C ILE A 4 17.83 0.76 6.33
N LEU A 5 17.14 0.93 7.47
CA LEU A 5 15.91 1.73 7.53
C LEU A 5 16.18 3.19 7.20
N TYR A 6 17.26 3.79 7.72
CA TYR A 6 17.63 5.17 7.38
C TYR A 6 17.95 5.32 5.89
N ALA A 7 18.65 4.37 5.29
CA ALA A 7 18.92 4.37 3.86
C ALA A 7 17.62 4.24 3.03
N SER A 8 16.70 3.36 3.46
CA SER A 8 15.38 3.22 2.86
C SER A 8 14.58 4.53 2.93
N ALA A 9 14.53 5.16 4.11
CA ALA A 9 13.81 6.41 4.34
C ALA A 9 14.40 7.56 3.53
N LEU A 10 15.73 7.66 3.48
CA LEU A 10 16.44 8.64 2.65
C LEU A 10 16.12 8.43 1.16
N SER A 11 16.18 7.19 0.67
CA SER A 11 15.81 6.87 -0.71
C SER A 11 14.35 7.24 -1.01
N SER A 12 13.45 7.02 -0.06
CA SER A 12 12.04 7.40 -0.17
C SER A 12 11.83 8.92 -0.22
N LEU A 13 12.56 9.68 0.60
CA LEU A 13 12.54 11.15 0.55
C LEU A 13 13.07 11.66 -0.78
N ILE A 14 14.18 11.11 -1.28
CA ILE A 14 14.74 11.45 -2.59
C ILE A 14 13.72 11.18 -3.69
N TYR A 15 13.08 10.00 -3.66
CA TYR A 15 12.03 9.68 -4.62
C TYR A 15 10.88 10.69 -4.58
N GLY A 16 10.30 10.92 -3.40
CA GLY A 16 9.10 11.76 -3.23
C GLY A 16 9.35 13.24 -3.51
N LEU A 17 10.56 13.74 -3.28
CA LEU A 17 10.89 15.15 -3.53
C LEU A 17 11.30 15.40 -4.98
N PHE A 18 12.05 14.50 -5.60
CA PHE A 18 12.70 14.76 -6.89
C PHE A 18 12.20 13.89 -8.05
N PHE A 19 11.79 12.64 -7.80
CA PHE A 19 11.49 11.67 -8.87
C PHE A 19 9.99 11.37 -9.07
N CYS A 20 9.14 11.52 -8.06
CA CYS A 20 7.74 11.09 -8.18
C CYS A 20 6.97 11.82 -9.29
N ASN A 21 7.37 13.06 -9.58
CA ASN A 21 6.80 13.93 -10.61
C ASN A 21 7.68 14.04 -11.86
N SER A 22 8.82 13.35 -11.91
CA SER A 22 9.71 13.38 -13.07
C SER A 22 9.15 12.50 -14.19
N ALA A 23 9.60 12.76 -15.43
CA ALA A 23 9.32 11.85 -16.53
C ALA A 23 9.78 10.41 -16.21
N PRO A 24 9.14 9.38 -16.79
CA PRO A 24 9.59 7.99 -16.67
C PRO A 24 11.07 7.87 -17.04
N SER A 25 11.86 7.25 -16.17
CA SER A 25 13.30 7.03 -16.38
C SER A 25 13.76 5.85 -15.53
N THR A 26 14.84 5.18 -15.95
CA THR A 26 15.44 4.07 -15.20
C THR A 26 15.83 4.51 -13.78
N ALA A 27 16.37 5.72 -13.63
CA ALA A 27 16.74 6.26 -12.32
C ALA A 27 15.52 6.40 -11.38
N ARG A 28 14.39 6.91 -11.89
CA ARG A 28 13.14 7.00 -11.13
C ARG A 28 12.71 5.63 -10.59
N VAL A 29 12.76 4.60 -11.44
CA VAL A 29 12.38 3.23 -11.07
C VAL A 29 13.33 2.65 -10.04
N LEU A 30 14.64 2.77 -10.26
CA LEU A 30 15.66 2.24 -9.36
C LEU A 30 15.61 2.89 -7.97
N VAL A 31 15.39 4.21 -7.88
CA VAL A 31 15.27 4.91 -6.58
C VAL A 31 14.00 4.48 -5.85
N LYS A 32 12.89 4.26 -6.58
CA LYS A 32 11.62 3.75 -6.01
C LYS A 32 11.79 2.33 -5.44
N ILE A 33 12.28 1.41 -6.27
CA ILE A 33 12.55 0.02 -5.89
C ILE A 33 13.58 -0.03 -4.77
N GLY A 34 14.64 0.79 -4.84
CA GLY A 34 15.65 0.87 -3.80
C GLY A 34 15.07 1.22 -2.44
N ALA A 35 14.13 2.17 -2.38
CA ALA A 35 13.44 2.52 -1.14
C ALA A 35 12.69 1.32 -0.55
N THR A 36 11.87 0.62 -1.34
CA THR A 36 11.04 -0.49 -0.84
C THR A 36 11.80 -1.80 -0.65
N ALA A 37 12.83 -2.07 -1.47
CA ALA A 37 13.74 -3.20 -1.29
C ALA A 37 14.57 -3.07 -0.01
N LEU A 38 15.09 -1.86 0.29
CA LEU A 38 15.80 -1.61 1.54
C LEU A 38 14.86 -1.75 2.75
N LEU A 39 13.60 -1.31 2.63
CA LEU A 39 12.60 -1.53 3.69
C LEU A 39 12.35 -3.02 3.93
N THR A 40 12.21 -3.79 2.85
CA THR A 40 12.07 -5.26 2.88
C THR A 40 13.27 -5.91 3.57
N GLY A 41 14.49 -5.55 3.16
CA GLY A 41 15.73 -6.08 3.73
C GLY A 41 15.91 -5.71 5.21
N TRP A 42 15.47 -4.51 5.60
CA TRP A 42 15.45 -4.11 7.00
C TRP A 42 14.46 -4.93 7.82
N ALA A 43 13.21 -5.11 7.35
CA ALA A 43 12.21 -5.90 8.05
C ALA A 43 12.66 -7.35 8.25
N TYR A 44 13.28 -7.95 7.22
CA TYR A 44 13.90 -9.27 7.32
C TYR A 44 15.01 -9.30 8.38
N ALA A 45 15.95 -8.35 8.33
CA ALA A 45 17.05 -8.28 9.30
C ALA A 45 16.58 -8.02 10.74
N ALA A 46 15.45 -7.33 10.89
CA ALA A 46 14.79 -7.06 12.17
C ALA A 46 13.99 -8.23 12.73
N GLY A 47 13.91 -9.36 12.02
CA GLY A 47 13.17 -10.52 12.48
C GLY A 47 11.65 -10.34 12.40
N ALA A 48 11.16 -9.43 11.54
CA ALA A 48 9.73 -9.28 11.32
C ALA A 48 9.11 -10.59 10.80
N PRO A 49 7.82 -10.85 11.05
CA PRO A 49 7.13 -12.04 10.56
C PRO A 49 7.31 -12.23 9.04
N VAL A 50 7.44 -13.48 8.60
CA VAL A 50 7.68 -13.81 7.18
C VAL A 50 6.64 -13.19 6.25
N LEU A 51 5.39 -13.07 6.71
CA LEU A 51 4.30 -12.46 5.94
C LEU A 51 4.50 -10.95 5.72
N ILE A 52 5.14 -10.23 6.67
CA ILE A 52 5.54 -8.83 6.47
C ILE A 52 6.61 -8.75 5.39
N VAL A 53 7.65 -9.58 5.49
CA VAL A 53 8.75 -9.58 4.50
C VAL A 53 8.22 -9.93 3.11
N ALA A 54 7.34 -10.92 3.00
CA ALA A 54 6.68 -11.28 1.76
C ALA A 54 5.84 -10.10 1.20
N ALA A 55 5.04 -9.44 2.04
CA ALA A 55 4.22 -8.31 1.61
C ALA A 55 5.06 -7.15 1.07
N LEU A 56 6.16 -6.80 1.76
CA LEU A 56 7.09 -5.77 1.31
C LEU A 56 7.83 -6.17 0.02
N ALA A 57 8.22 -7.44 -0.11
CA ALA A 57 8.87 -7.95 -1.31
C ALA A 57 7.93 -7.89 -2.53
N PHE A 58 6.67 -8.32 -2.38
CA PHE A 58 5.68 -8.21 -3.45
C PHE A 58 5.31 -6.76 -3.78
N SER A 59 5.30 -5.87 -2.78
CA SER A 59 5.13 -4.42 -3.01
C SER A 59 6.30 -3.84 -3.80
N THR A 60 7.53 -4.29 -3.51
CA THR A 60 8.75 -3.92 -4.26
C THR A 60 8.67 -4.39 -5.72
N LEU A 61 8.17 -5.60 -5.97
CA LEU A 61 7.92 -6.10 -7.34
C LEU A 61 6.84 -5.26 -8.05
N GLY A 62 5.76 -4.93 -7.35
CA GLY A 62 4.71 -4.05 -7.85
C GLY A 62 5.23 -2.67 -8.24
N ASP A 63 6.12 -2.09 -7.44
CA ASP A 63 6.81 -0.84 -7.73
C ASP A 63 7.66 -0.91 -9.00
N GLY A 64 8.30 -2.06 -9.25
CA GLY A 64 9.06 -2.28 -10.47
C GLY A 64 8.19 -2.32 -11.72
N PHE A 65 7.06 -3.05 -11.68
CA PHE A 65 6.12 -3.10 -12.79
C PHE A 65 5.49 -1.73 -13.07
N LEU A 66 4.93 -1.06 -12.05
CA LEU A 66 4.28 0.24 -12.23
C LEU A 66 5.28 1.36 -12.55
N GLY A 67 6.54 1.23 -12.11
CA GLY A 67 7.59 2.20 -12.39
C GLY A 67 7.96 2.29 -13.86
N ALA A 68 7.81 1.20 -14.63
CA ALA A 68 8.15 1.15 -16.05
C ALA A 68 7.26 2.07 -16.92
N GLY A 69 6.10 2.50 -16.41
CA GLY A 69 5.27 3.52 -17.05
C GLY A 69 4.54 3.07 -18.33
N GLU A 70 4.46 1.76 -18.58
CA GLU A 70 3.71 1.20 -19.70
C GLU A 70 2.43 0.51 -19.23
N ASP A 71 1.33 0.69 -19.96
CA ASP A 71 0.01 0.13 -19.63
C ASP A 71 0.03 -1.40 -19.47
N LYS A 72 0.90 -2.09 -20.23
CA LYS A 72 1.06 -3.55 -20.16
C LYS A 72 1.53 -4.05 -18.78
N TYR A 73 2.17 -3.19 -17.98
CA TYR A 73 2.65 -3.53 -16.65
C TYR A 73 1.67 -3.17 -15.52
N LEU A 74 0.55 -2.50 -15.82
CA LEU A 74 -0.45 -2.15 -14.83
C LEU A 74 -1.03 -3.39 -14.14
N LEU A 75 -1.48 -4.38 -14.92
CA LEU A 75 -2.10 -5.60 -14.38
C LEU A 75 -1.11 -6.47 -13.58
N PRO A 76 0.12 -6.75 -14.07
CA PRO A 76 1.15 -7.42 -13.26
C PRO A 76 1.50 -6.66 -11.97
N GLY A 77 1.60 -5.33 -12.03
CA GLY A 77 1.85 -4.49 -10.86
C GLY A 77 0.73 -4.61 -9.82
N MET A 78 -0.52 -4.51 -10.26
CA MET A 78 -1.70 -4.73 -9.41
C MET A 78 -1.73 -6.14 -8.80
N ALA A 79 -1.38 -7.17 -9.57
CA ALA A 79 -1.32 -8.55 -9.08
C ALA A 79 -0.25 -8.72 -7.98
N ALA A 80 0.91 -8.08 -8.13
CA ALA A 80 1.95 -8.09 -7.10
C ALA A 80 1.46 -7.41 -5.81
N PHE A 81 0.87 -6.22 -5.90
CA PHE A 81 0.28 -5.55 -4.74
C PHE A 81 -0.90 -6.34 -4.14
N PHE A 82 -1.70 -7.02 -4.96
CA PHE A 82 -2.78 -7.88 -4.47
C PHE A 82 -2.22 -8.96 -3.54
N ILE A 83 -1.13 -9.62 -3.94
CA ILE A 83 -0.46 -10.64 -3.14
C ILE A 83 0.13 -10.01 -1.87
N ALA A 84 0.67 -8.79 -1.94
CA ALA A 84 1.16 -8.09 -0.76
C ALA A 84 0.06 -7.88 0.28
N HIS A 85 -1.12 -7.39 -0.14
CA HIS A 85 -2.27 -7.20 0.74
C HIS A 85 -2.80 -8.53 1.27
N ALA A 86 -2.83 -9.56 0.42
CA ALA A 86 -3.21 -10.91 0.81
C ALA A 86 -2.26 -11.52 1.85
N ALA A 87 -0.99 -11.13 1.90
CA ALA A 87 -0.05 -11.53 2.94
C ALA A 87 -0.30 -10.80 4.27
N TYR A 88 -0.72 -9.53 4.24
CA TYR A 88 -1.08 -8.79 5.47
C TYR A 88 -2.35 -9.34 6.14
N VAL A 89 -3.36 -9.76 5.37
CA VAL A 89 -4.66 -10.21 5.90
C VAL A 89 -4.55 -11.32 6.96
N PRO A 90 -3.95 -12.49 6.70
CA PRO A 90 -3.87 -13.56 7.68
C PRO A 90 -3.02 -13.17 8.89
N LEU A 91 -1.94 -12.41 8.68
CA LEU A 91 -1.10 -11.91 9.78
C LEU A 91 -1.90 -10.99 10.72
N PHE A 92 -2.69 -10.07 10.17
CA PHE A 92 -3.50 -9.16 10.97
C PHE A 92 -4.64 -9.89 11.67
N TRP A 93 -5.17 -10.94 11.05
CA TRP A 93 -6.18 -11.79 11.66
C TRP A 93 -5.65 -12.54 12.88
N GLU A 94 -4.42 -13.07 12.80
CA GLU A 94 -3.75 -13.75 13.91
C GLU A 94 -3.52 -12.84 15.13
N HIS A 95 -3.29 -11.55 14.90
CA HIS A 95 -3.01 -10.55 15.94
C HIS A 95 -4.21 -9.65 16.25
N THR A 96 -5.42 -10.16 16.00
CA THR A 96 -6.66 -9.46 16.32
C THR A 96 -6.91 -9.46 17.83
N ALA A 97 -7.27 -8.29 18.39
CA ALA A 97 -7.70 -8.17 19.77
C ALA A 97 -8.87 -9.12 20.07
N GLU A 98 -8.87 -9.77 21.25
CA GLU A 98 -9.93 -10.73 21.61
C GLU A 98 -11.30 -10.07 21.79
N THR A 99 -11.31 -8.87 22.37
CA THR A 99 -12.55 -8.16 22.70
C THR A 99 -13.26 -7.66 21.46
N ARG A 100 -14.57 -7.88 21.37
CA ARG A 100 -15.42 -7.26 20.33
C ARG A 100 -15.86 -5.88 20.77
N ASN A 101 -15.65 -4.89 19.91
CA ASN A 101 -15.92 -3.49 20.19
C ASN A 101 -16.94 -2.96 19.16
N LEU A 102 -18.14 -2.58 19.62
CA LEU A 102 -19.23 -2.11 18.77
C LEU A 102 -18.83 -0.89 17.90
N PRO A 103 -18.17 0.16 18.46
CA PRO A 103 -17.55 1.21 17.66
C PRO A 103 -16.66 0.72 16.52
N ILE A 104 -15.77 -0.26 16.76
CA ILE A 104 -14.90 -0.82 15.70
C ILE A 104 -15.74 -1.51 14.63
N LEU A 105 -16.76 -2.29 15.02
CA LEU A 105 -17.66 -2.94 14.07
C LEU A 105 -18.41 -1.90 13.20
N ALA A 106 -18.88 -0.80 13.81
CA ALA A 106 -19.51 0.28 13.06
C ALA A 106 -18.55 0.89 12.02
N ILE A 107 -17.30 1.15 12.41
CA ILE A 107 -16.25 1.66 11.50
C ILE A 107 -15.98 0.67 10.37
N GLN A 108 -15.85 -0.62 10.68
CA GLN A 108 -15.64 -1.69 9.69
C GLN A 108 -16.77 -1.73 8.64
N ILE A 109 -18.03 -1.66 9.09
CA ILE A 109 -19.20 -1.61 8.21
C ILE A 109 -19.16 -0.33 7.37
N THR A 110 -18.91 0.83 7.97
CA THR A 110 -18.84 2.11 7.27
C THR A 110 -17.76 2.11 6.20
N VAL A 111 -16.54 1.66 6.51
CA VAL A 111 -15.42 1.57 5.56
C VAL A 111 -15.74 0.61 4.42
N THR A 112 -16.36 -0.53 4.72
CA THR A 112 -16.76 -1.51 3.70
C THR A 112 -17.81 -0.94 2.74
N ILE A 113 -18.83 -0.28 3.27
CA ILE A 113 -19.85 0.39 2.45
C ILE A 113 -19.22 1.52 1.62
N ALA A 114 -18.40 2.36 2.24
CA ALA A 114 -17.72 3.46 1.56
C ALA A 114 -16.83 2.94 0.41
N GLY A 115 -16.06 1.87 0.64
CA GLY A 115 -15.25 1.23 -0.39
C GLY A 115 -16.08 0.64 -1.53
N ALA A 116 -17.21 -0.01 -1.23
CA ALA A 116 -18.11 -0.53 -2.25
C ALA A 116 -18.74 0.59 -3.10
N LEU A 117 -19.17 1.68 -2.46
CA LEU A 117 -19.70 2.86 -3.16
C LEU A 117 -18.62 3.54 -4.01
N PHE A 118 -17.40 3.65 -3.49
CA PHE A 118 -16.25 4.16 -4.23
C PHE A 118 -15.96 3.32 -5.47
N LEU A 119 -15.84 1.99 -5.33
CA LEU A 119 -15.63 1.08 -6.45
C LEU A 119 -16.75 1.21 -7.50
N ARG A 120 -18.01 1.21 -7.06
CA ARG A 120 -19.17 1.42 -7.95
C ARG A 120 -19.06 2.73 -8.73
N SER A 121 -18.60 3.79 -8.07
CA SER A 121 -18.43 5.10 -8.70
C SER A 121 -17.27 5.14 -9.70
N LEU A 122 -16.30 4.22 -9.64
CA LEU A 122 -15.20 4.10 -10.61
C LEU A 122 -15.58 3.30 -11.87
N LEU A 123 -16.52 2.35 -11.77
CA LEU A 123 -16.89 1.46 -12.88
C LEU A 123 -17.21 2.15 -14.22
N PRO A 124 -17.89 3.32 -14.27
CA PRO A 124 -18.18 4.00 -15.53
C PRO A 124 -16.94 4.53 -16.26
N TRP A 125 -15.85 4.75 -15.53
CA TRP A 125 -14.62 5.38 -16.03
C TRP A 125 -13.56 4.35 -16.46
N MET A 126 -13.89 3.07 -16.39
CA MET A 126 -12.94 1.97 -16.57
C MET A 126 -13.40 1.01 -17.67
N GLU A 127 -12.42 0.59 -18.47
CA GLU A 127 -12.60 -0.45 -19.48
C GLU A 127 -13.12 -1.75 -18.87
N LYS A 128 -13.97 -2.47 -19.61
CA LYS A 128 -14.62 -3.70 -19.11
C LYS A 128 -13.62 -4.74 -18.60
N ALA A 129 -12.47 -4.90 -19.27
CA ALA A 129 -11.44 -5.86 -18.91
C ALA A 129 -10.78 -5.57 -17.53
N MET A 130 -10.70 -4.30 -17.13
CA MET A 130 -10.08 -3.89 -15.86
C MET A 130 -11.04 -3.95 -14.67
N ARG A 131 -12.35 -4.05 -14.90
CA ARG A 131 -13.37 -4.02 -13.83
C ARG A 131 -13.19 -5.15 -12.82
N LEU A 132 -12.97 -6.37 -13.29
CA LEU A 132 -12.79 -7.53 -12.41
C LEU A 132 -11.45 -7.46 -11.62
N PRO A 133 -10.29 -7.21 -12.26
CA PRO A 133 -9.04 -6.98 -11.54
C PRO A 133 -9.12 -5.89 -10.47
N VAL A 134 -9.69 -4.73 -10.80
CA VAL A 134 -9.82 -3.61 -9.85
C VAL A 134 -10.80 -3.94 -8.73
N ALA A 135 -11.89 -4.66 -9.01
CA ALA A 135 -12.82 -5.11 -7.98
C ALA A 135 -12.17 -6.10 -7.00
N ALA A 136 -11.45 -7.10 -7.52
CA ALA A 136 -10.70 -8.05 -6.68
C ALA A 136 -9.65 -7.32 -5.82
N TYR A 137 -8.93 -6.37 -6.42
CA TYR A 137 -7.95 -5.54 -5.73
C TYR A 137 -8.59 -4.69 -4.60
N ALA A 138 -9.71 -4.04 -4.88
CA ALA A 138 -10.45 -3.27 -3.86
C ALA A 138 -10.95 -4.17 -2.72
N ILE A 139 -11.41 -5.40 -3.02
CA ILE A 139 -11.85 -6.35 -2.01
C ILE A 139 -10.69 -6.72 -1.08
N ILE A 140 -9.50 -7.04 -1.60
CA ILE A 140 -8.37 -7.43 -0.73
C ILE A 140 -7.88 -6.26 0.13
N ILE A 141 -7.89 -5.02 -0.39
CA ILE A 141 -7.63 -3.82 0.42
C ILE A 141 -8.64 -3.73 1.57
N LEU A 142 -9.93 -3.87 1.27
CA LEU A 142 -10.97 -3.77 2.29
C LEU A 142 -10.84 -4.87 3.34
N LEU A 143 -10.49 -6.10 2.96
CA LEU A 143 -10.20 -7.17 3.90
C LEU A 143 -9.01 -6.82 4.80
N MET A 144 -7.92 -6.32 4.21
CA MET A 144 -6.73 -5.90 4.96
C MET A 144 -7.06 -4.78 5.95
N VAL A 145 -7.78 -3.72 5.52
CA VAL A 145 -8.15 -2.61 6.40
C VAL A 145 -9.10 -3.06 7.51
N ASN A 146 -10.08 -3.92 7.21
CA ASN A 146 -10.99 -4.45 8.22
C ASN A 146 -10.25 -5.31 9.25
N ALA A 147 -9.27 -6.12 8.83
CA ALA A 147 -8.40 -6.86 9.75
C ALA A 147 -7.52 -5.90 10.58
N ALA A 148 -6.97 -4.86 9.95
CA ALA A 148 -6.13 -3.87 10.61
C ALA A 148 -6.85 -3.09 11.71
N LEU A 149 -8.13 -2.75 11.51
CA LEU A 149 -8.99 -2.08 12.51
C LEU A 149 -9.24 -2.92 13.76
N ARG A 150 -8.93 -4.23 13.70
CA ARG A 150 -9.13 -5.20 14.78
C ARG A 150 -7.84 -5.61 15.47
N LEU A 151 -6.69 -5.13 14.99
CA LEU A 151 -5.39 -5.43 15.59
C LEU A 151 -5.37 -5.09 17.08
N ASP A 152 -4.58 -5.86 17.84
CA ASP A 152 -4.26 -5.53 19.21
C ASP A 152 -3.80 -4.07 19.34
N PRO A 153 -4.21 -3.31 20.39
CA PRO A 153 -3.77 -1.93 20.58
C PRO A 153 -2.26 -1.72 20.56
N VAL A 154 -1.44 -2.72 20.91
CA VAL A 154 0.02 -2.64 20.78
C VAL A 154 0.48 -2.42 19.33
N LEU A 155 -0.33 -2.85 18.36
CA LEU A 155 -0.12 -2.74 16.91
C LEU A 155 -0.86 -1.54 16.28
N TRP A 156 -1.25 -0.53 17.06
CA TRP A 156 -1.95 0.67 16.56
C TRP A 156 -1.25 1.32 15.35
N LEU A 157 0.09 1.28 15.32
CA LEU A 157 0.87 1.85 14.22
C LEU A 157 0.69 1.07 12.91
N ALA A 158 0.55 -0.26 12.96
CA ALA A 158 0.20 -1.06 11.79
C ALA A 158 -1.22 -0.75 11.30
N ALA A 159 -2.17 -0.50 12.19
CA ALA A 159 -3.52 -0.09 11.82
C ALA A 159 -3.52 1.24 11.05
N ILE A 160 -2.78 2.25 11.55
CA ILE A 160 -2.59 3.52 10.85
C ILE A 160 -1.90 3.30 9.50
N GLY A 161 -0.87 2.45 9.46
CA GLY A 161 -0.15 2.15 8.23
C GLY A 161 -1.02 1.49 7.15
N ALA A 162 -1.90 0.57 7.53
CA ALA A 162 -2.85 -0.07 6.63
C ALA A 162 -3.88 0.93 6.07
N ILE A 163 -4.37 1.84 6.91
CA ILE A 163 -5.28 2.92 6.48
C ILE A 163 -4.55 3.87 5.52
N ALA A 164 -3.30 4.24 5.80
CA ALA A 164 -2.49 5.09 4.93
C ALA A 164 -2.24 4.41 3.57
N PHE A 165 -1.93 3.11 3.56
CA PHE A 165 -1.79 2.34 2.31
C PHE A 165 -3.11 2.34 1.52
N ALA A 166 -4.24 2.02 2.15
CA ALA A 166 -5.54 2.06 1.47
C ALA A 166 -5.90 3.46 0.94
N ALA A 167 -5.53 4.52 1.66
CA ALA A 167 -5.71 5.90 1.19
C ALA A 167 -4.84 6.21 -0.03
N SER A 168 -3.57 5.75 -0.05
CA SER A 168 -2.71 5.81 -1.23
C SER A 168 -3.36 5.14 -2.44
N ASP A 169 -3.84 3.90 -2.27
CA ASP A 169 -4.45 3.13 -3.36
C ASP A 169 -5.75 3.78 -3.87
N THR A 170 -6.51 4.40 -2.97
CA THR A 170 -7.71 5.16 -3.33
C THR A 170 -7.37 6.37 -4.21
N ILE A 171 -6.33 7.13 -3.84
CA ILE A 171 -5.85 8.27 -4.63
C ILE A 171 -5.31 7.78 -5.98
N LEU A 172 -4.51 6.72 -6.00
CA LEU A 172 -3.95 6.13 -7.21
C LEU A 172 -5.05 5.64 -8.16
N ALA A 173 -6.12 5.02 -7.66
CA ALA A 173 -7.25 4.61 -8.48
C ALA A 173 -7.96 5.81 -9.12
N ILE A 174 -8.07 6.95 -8.42
CA ILE A 174 -8.59 8.19 -8.99
C ILE A 174 -7.65 8.71 -10.10
N GLU A 175 -6.34 8.69 -9.87
CA GLU A 175 -5.35 9.12 -10.88
C GLU A 175 -5.39 8.28 -12.16
N LEU A 176 -5.57 6.97 -12.02
CA LEU A 176 -5.56 6.03 -13.14
C LEU A 176 -6.85 6.08 -13.95
N PHE A 177 -8.01 6.18 -13.28
CA PHE A 177 -9.29 6.00 -13.97
C PHE A 177 -10.09 7.29 -14.17
N ARG A 178 -9.89 8.34 -13.36
CA ARG A 178 -10.71 9.57 -13.45
C ARG A 178 -9.96 10.79 -13.94
N LEU A 179 -8.66 10.87 -13.68
CA LEU A 179 -7.87 12.05 -14.04
C LEU A 179 -7.26 11.91 -15.42
N LYS A 180 -7.37 12.98 -16.22
CA LYS A 180 -6.63 13.12 -17.47
C LYS A 180 -5.12 13.03 -17.22
N SER A 181 -4.36 12.59 -18.22
CA SER A 181 -2.91 12.38 -18.11
C SER A 181 -2.13 13.67 -17.80
N ASP A 182 -2.65 14.82 -18.22
CA ASP A 182 -2.06 16.15 -18.06
C ASP A 182 -2.62 16.96 -16.87
N ALA A 183 -3.50 16.37 -16.06
CA ALA A 183 -4.18 17.08 -14.97
C ALA A 183 -3.16 17.64 -13.95
N PRO A 184 -3.12 18.96 -13.66
CA PRO A 184 -2.11 19.57 -12.78
C PRO A 184 -2.09 19.00 -11.36
N ILE A 185 -3.25 18.55 -10.88
CA ILE A 185 -3.40 17.95 -9.55
C ILE A 185 -2.57 16.67 -9.38
N LYS A 186 -2.22 15.97 -10.47
CA LYS A 186 -1.36 14.76 -10.45
C LYS A 186 -0.01 15.01 -9.78
N ARG A 187 0.51 16.24 -9.81
CA ARG A 187 1.76 16.59 -9.12
C ARG A 187 1.67 16.52 -7.60
N VAL A 188 0.48 16.78 -7.06
CA VAL A 188 0.20 16.74 -5.61
C VAL A 188 -0.20 15.33 -5.22
N THR A 189 -1.10 14.71 -5.98
CA THR A 189 -1.57 13.36 -5.68
C THR A 189 -0.47 12.32 -5.82
N ALA A 190 0.47 12.43 -6.78
CA ALA A 190 1.61 11.52 -6.88
C ALA A 190 2.51 11.53 -5.63
N ARG A 191 2.69 12.71 -5.01
CA ARG A 191 3.41 12.83 -3.73
C ARG A 191 2.61 12.22 -2.60
N ALA A 192 1.30 12.50 -2.54
CA ALA A 192 0.42 11.95 -1.51
C ALA A 192 0.38 10.41 -1.57
N VAL A 193 0.20 9.84 -2.76
CA VAL A 193 0.28 8.40 -3.03
C VAL A 193 1.60 7.86 -2.47
N TRP A 194 2.73 8.42 -2.89
CA TRP A 194 4.03 7.90 -2.46
C TRP A 194 4.24 7.91 -0.94
N PHE A 195 4.01 9.05 -0.28
CA PHE A 195 4.28 9.17 1.15
C PHE A 195 3.29 8.39 2.01
N LEU A 196 2.02 8.30 1.61
CA LEU A 196 1.03 7.45 2.28
C LEU A 196 1.35 5.97 2.11
N TYR A 197 1.75 5.56 0.90
CA TYR A 197 2.16 4.20 0.59
C TYR A 197 3.41 3.77 1.35
N TYR A 198 4.53 4.48 1.15
CA TYR A 198 5.80 4.11 1.76
C TYR A 198 5.73 4.26 3.28
N GLY A 199 5.17 5.38 3.76
CA GLY A 199 4.98 5.61 5.19
C GLY A 199 4.07 4.56 5.82
N GLY A 200 3.01 4.15 5.13
CA GLY A 200 2.11 3.09 5.58
C GLY A 200 2.81 1.74 5.72
N GLN A 201 3.58 1.33 4.70
CA GLN A 201 4.38 0.10 4.77
C GLN A 201 5.45 0.15 5.86
N ALA A 202 6.16 1.28 6.01
CA ALA A 202 7.17 1.44 7.04
C ALA A 202 6.55 1.36 8.45
N ALA A 203 5.36 1.95 8.64
CA ALA A 203 4.60 1.87 9.89
C ALA A 203 4.17 0.42 10.22
N ILE A 204 3.63 -0.32 9.24
CA ILE A 204 3.26 -1.73 9.40
C ILE A 204 4.51 -2.56 9.76
N ALA A 205 5.58 -2.43 8.98
CA ALA A 205 6.81 -3.18 9.19
C ALA A 205 7.43 -2.87 10.55
N TRP A 206 7.43 -1.60 10.97
CA TRP A 206 7.95 -1.20 12.26
C TRP A 206 7.16 -1.78 13.43
N ALA A 207 5.83 -1.71 13.36
CA ALA A 207 4.97 -2.25 14.40
C ALA A 207 5.25 -3.74 14.63
N PHE A 208 5.30 -4.54 13.57
CA PHE A 208 5.53 -5.99 13.69
C PHE A 208 6.99 -6.38 13.98
N ALA A 209 7.96 -5.52 13.69
CA ALA A 209 9.37 -5.76 14.04
C ALA A 209 9.69 -5.46 15.51
N HIS A 210 8.85 -4.70 16.22
CA HIS A 210 9.14 -4.24 17.59
C HIS A 210 8.04 -4.53 18.60
N ALA A 211 6.84 -4.93 18.16
CA ALA A 211 5.85 -5.44 19.08
C ALA A 211 6.37 -6.75 19.69
N ALA A 212 6.30 -6.86 21.01
CA ALA A 212 6.59 -8.09 21.72
C ALA A 212 5.37 -9.02 21.62
N ILE A 213 5.19 -9.63 20.46
CA ILE A 213 4.11 -10.55 20.07
C ILE A 213 4.68 -11.89 19.65
#